data_AF-A0A953R3I9-F1
#
_entry.id   AF-A0A953R3I9-F1
#
_cell.length_a   1.000
_cell.length_b   1.000
_cell.length_c   1.000
_cell.angle_alpha   90.00
_cell.angle_beta   90.00
_cell.angle_gamma   90.00
#
_symmetry.space_group_name_H-M   'P 1'
#
loop_
_entity.id
_entity.type
_entity.pdbx_description
1 polymer ?
#
loop_
_entity_poly.entity_id
_entity_poly.type
_entity_poly.pdbx_seq_one_letter_code
_entity_poly.pdbx_strand_id
1 'polypeptide(L)'
;MPAIGVLAVLTFQASSAVPDDAPRSIAPYFTPATASPKAPDNDGFLQRWLLLEPITKPNRTNTVFTDSYVRSTFNTEYFPNQFTVIPNDGGKVKVGDQDLAWHALDSTNFNVKPFRFAYGLNKPTYGVIFWAVTLVNSPREIQNARMAVGSNSASMWWLNGKESVDLFGDRRMVMDDCISKRLTLNKGRNVVRGAVINGPGLSDFCVRFIDENGEPIKDLRKPR
;
A
#
# COMPACT_ATOMS: atom_id res chain seq x y z
N MET A 1 30.23 -45.65 -47.40
CA MET A 1 28.86 -45.24 -47.04
C MET A 1 28.95 -43.98 -46.19
N PRO A 2 28.41 -42.83 -46.60
CA PRO A 2 28.53 -41.59 -45.84
C PRO A 2 27.43 -41.48 -44.78
N ALA A 3 27.79 -41.01 -43.59
CA ALA A 3 26.86 -40.71 -42.51
C ALA A 3 26.25 -39.32 -42.74
N ILE A 4 24.92 -39.26 -42.85
CA ILE A 4 24.15 -38.02 -42.96
C ILE A 4 23.84 -37.54 -41.52
N GLY A 5 24.44 -36.43 -41.11
CA GLY A 5 24.13 -35.75 -39.86
C GLY A 5 22.89 -34.86 -40.03
N VAL A 6 21.86 -35.09 -39.23
CA VAL A 6 20.65 -34.26 -39.17
C VAL A 6 20.92 -33.09 -38.21
N LEU A 7 21.00 -31.88 -38.75
CA LEU A 7 21.07 -30.64 -37.96
C LEU A 7 19.65 -30.18 -37.64
N ALA A 8 19.20 -30.39 -36.39
CA ALA A 8 17.92 -29.85 -35.92
C ALA A 8 18.09 -28.37 -35.57
N VAL A 9 17.51 -27.49 -36.38
CA VAL A 9 17.43 -26.05 -36.10
C VAL A 9 16.27 -25.80 -35.15
N LEU A 10 16.55 -25.58 -33.88
CA LEU A 10 15.58 -25.11 -32.89
C LEU A 10 15.36 -23.61 -33.09
N THR A 11 14.24 -23.24 -33.70
CA THR A 11 13.78 -21.85 -33.77
C THR A 11 13.20 -21.43 -32.41
N PHE A 12 13.90 -20.56 -31.68
CA PHE A 12 13.32 -19.84 -30.55
C PHE A 12 12.28 -18.84 -31.05
N GLN A 13 10.99 -19.12 -30.86
CA GLN A 13 9.96 -18.10 -30.97
C GLN A 13 9.99 -17.25 -29.70
N ALA A 14 10.52 -16.03 -29.81
CA ALA A 14 10.29 -15.00 -28.81
C ALA A 14 8.82 -14.57 -28.91
N SER A 15 7.98 -14.93 -27.93
CA SER A 15 6.68 -14.28 -27.76
C SER A 15 6.94 -12.83 -27.35
N SER A 16 6.85 -11.91 -28.31
CA SER A 16 6.65 -10.50 -28.00
C SER A 16 5.26 -10.36 -27.38
N ALA A 17 5.21 -10.08 -26.07
CA ALA A 17 3.97 -9.62 -25.44
C ALA A 17 3.56 -8.33 -26.15
N VAL A 18 2.41 -8.35 -26.84
CA VAL A 18 1.81 -7.17 -27.43
C VAL A 18 1.60 -6.15 -26.30
N PRO A 19 2.04 -4.89 -26.43
CA PRO A 19 1.69 -3.84 -25.50
C PRO A 19 0.17 -3.78 -25.38
N ASP A 20 -0.34 -3.97 -24.17
CA ASP A 20 -1.75 -3.84 -23.86
C ASP A 20 -2.09 -2.33 -23.85
N ASP A 21 -2.34 -1.78 -25.04
CA ASP A 21 -2.61 -0.36 -25.33
C ASP A 21 -4.04 0.08 -24.96
N ALA A 22 -4.80 -0.77 -24.25
CA ALA A 22 -6.11 -0.39 -23.74
C ALA A 22 -5.97 0.74 -22.70
N PRO A 23 -6.79 1.81 -22.76
CA PRO A 23 -6.75 2.88 -21.77
C PRO A 23 -7.02 2.31 -20.37
N ARG A 24 -6.00 2.33 -19.52
CA ARG A 24 -6.09 1.89 -18.13
C ARG A 24 -6.67 3.02 -17.28
N SER A 25 -7.40 2.65 -16.26
CA SER A 25 -8.01 3.59 -15.33
C SER A 25 -7.94 3.07 -13.90
N ILE A 26 -7.81 4.00 -12.95
CA ILE A 26 -7.93 3.71 -11.52
C ILE A 26 -9.41 3.55 -11.09
N ALA A 27 -10.37 3.98 -11.93
CA ALA A 27 -11.78 3.69 -11.74
C ALA A 27 -12.07 2.19 -11.99
N PRO A 28 -13.08 1.60 -11.31
CA PRO A 28 -13.99 2.21 -10.34
C PRO A 28 -13.44 2.18 -8.89
N TYR A 29 -12.16 1.86 -8.69
CA TYR A 29 -11.60 1.59 -7.35
C TYR A 29 -11.23 2.85 -6.58
N PHE A 30 -10.99 3.94 -7.30
CA PHE A 30 -10.55 5.21 -6.74
C PHE A 30 -11.30 6.38 -7.36
N THR A 31 -11.55 7.39 -6.52
CA THR A 31 -11.94 8.73 -6.94
C THR A 31 -10.93 9.74 -6.39
N PRO A 32 -10.66 10.86 -7.07
CA PRO A 32 -9.83 11.92 -6.51
C PRO A 32 -10.35 12.40 -5.15
N ALA A 33 -9.46 12.61 -4.19
CA ALA A 33 -9.82 13.18 -2.91
C ALA A 33 -10.27 14.64 -3.06
N THR A 34 -11.30 15.02 -2.31
CA THR A 34 -11.81 16.39 -2.29
C THR A 34 -11.26 17.17 -1.10
N ALA A 35 -11.33 18.50 -1.14
CA ALA A 35 -11.00 19.37 0.00
C ALA A 35 -11.97 19.24 1.21
N SER A 36 -13.11 18.56 1.08
CA SER A 36 -14.02 18.33 2.21
C SER A 36 -13.45 17.26 3.16
N PRO A 37 -13.51 17.43 4.50
CA PRO A 37 -13.11 16.38 5.43
C PRO A 37 -13.81 15.05 5.17
N LYS A 38 -13.12 13.93 5.35
CA LYS A 38 -13.70 12.59 5.16
C LYS A 38 -13.71 11.80 6.46
N ALA A 39 -14.87 11.26 6.80
CA ALA A 39 -15.02 10.26 7.84
C ALA A 39 -14.44 8.91 7.39
N PRO A 40 -14.08 8.02 8.32
CA PRO A 40 -14.11 6.58 8.03
C PRO A 40 -15.49 6.16 7.50
N ASP A 41 -15.55 5.00 6.85
CA ASP A 41 -16.84 4.44 6.43
C ASP A 41 -17.70 3.98 7.62
N ASN A 42 -18.85 3.38 7.32
CA ASN A 42 -19.80 2.91 8.33
C ASN A 42 -19.22 1.83 9.26
N ASP A 43 -18.15 1.14 8.85
CA ASP A 43 -17.46 0.11 9.63
C ASP A 43 -16.13 0.61 10.22
N GLY A 44 -15.82 1.90 10.05
CA GLY A 44 -14.64 2.55 10.61
C GLY A 44 -13.39 2.48 9.73
N PHE A 45 -13.48 1.98 8.49
CA PHE A 45 -12.32 1.89 7.61
C PHE A 45 -11.92 3.25 7.03
N LEU A 46 -10.61 3.48 7.02
CA LEU A 46 -9.99 4.67 6.45
C LEU A 46 -9.92 4.52 4.93
N GLN A 47 -10.66 5.37 4.21
CA GLN A 47 -10.75 5.28 2.74
C GLN A 47 -9.91 6.33 2.00
N ARG A 48 -9.52 7.44 2.65
CA ARG A 48 -8.75 8.51 2.01
C ARG A 48 -7.27 8.42 2.31
N TRP A 49 -6.45 8.36 1.26
CA TRP A 49 -5.02 8.15 1.36
C TRP A 49 -4.26 9.05 0.37
N LEU A 50 -3.05 9.43 0.77
CA LEU A 50 -1.99 9.82 -0.17
C LEU A 50 -1.22 8.55 -0.51
N LEU A 51 -1.27 8.13 -1.77
CA LEU A 51 -0.60 6.94 -2.27
C LEU A 51 0.56 7.35 -3.16
N LEU A 52 1.75 6.86 -2.87
CA LEU A 52 2.89 7.01 -3.77
C LEU A 52 2.79 5.99 -4.89
N GLU A 53 3.11 6.39 -6.11
CA GLU A 53 3.37 5.46 -7.22
C GLU A 53 4.35 4.35 -6.81
N PRO A 54 4.24 3.14 -7.40
CA PRO A 54 5.01 1.99 -6.93
C PRO A 54 6.53 2.19 -7.07
N ILE A 55 7.24 1.95 -5.97
CA ILE A 55 8.69 1.81 -5.97
C ILE A 55 9.03 0.42 -6.51
N THR A 56 9.92 0.33 -7.49
CA THR A 56 10.33 -0.95 -8.08
C THR A 56 11.21 -1.72 -7.09
N LYS A 57 10.80 -2.95 -6.77
CA LYS A 57 11.50 -3.89 -5.90
C LYS A 57 11.28 -5.32 -6.42
N PRO A 58 12.06 -5.77 -7.42
CA PRO A 58 11.72 -6.91 -8.29
C PRO A 58 11.80 -8.27 -7.60
N ASN A 59 10.88 -8.52 -6.67
CA ASN A 59 10.76 -9.77 -5.92
C ASN A 59 9.94 -10.75 -6.74
N ARG A 60 10.54 -11.87 -7.15
CA ARG A 60 9.91 -12.85 -8.04
C ARG A 60 8.89 -13.77 -7.34
N THR A 61 8.88 -13.77 -6.01
CA THR A 61 8.03 -14.60 -5.16
C THR A 61 7.72 -13.85 -3.87
N ASN A 62 6.58 -14.16 -3.24
CA ASN A 62 6.21 -13.63 -1.93
C ASN A 62 6.80 -14.46 -0.77
N THR A 63 7.35 -15.64 -1.05
CA THR A 63 7.95 -16.53 -0.02
C THR A 63 9.16 -15.90 0.69
N VAL A 64 9.76 -14.86 0.12
CA VAL A 64 10.89 -14.11 0.71
C VAL A 64 10.45 -13.03 1.71
N PHE A 65 9.15 -12.81 1.91
CA PHE A 65 8.64 -11.81 2.84
C PHE A 65 8.70 -12.28 4.30
N THR A 66 9.89 -12.71 4.73
CA THR A 66 10.20 -12.94 6.14
C THR A 66 10.18 -11.62 6.91
N ASP A 67 10.01 -11.69 8.22
CA ASP A 67 10.09 -10.54 9.13
C ASP A 67 11.35 -9.69 8.83
N SER A 68 12.53 -10.31 8.94
CA SER A 68 13.81 -9.62 8.76
C SER A 68 13.94 -8.93 7.41
N TYR A 69 13.47 -9.57 6.34
CA TYR A 69 13.50 -9.01 5.00
C TYR A 69 12.58 -7.79 4.87
N VAL A 70 11.33 -7.91 5.33
CA VAL A 70 10.32 -6.84 5.22
C VAL A 70 10.74 -5.64 6.07
N ARG A 71 11.16 -5.87 7.32
CA ARG A 71 11.66 -4.80 8.19
C ARG A 71 12.89 -4.11 7.60
N SER A 72 13.87 -4.86 7.12
CA SER A 72 15.06 -4.26 6.48
C SER A 72 14.68 -3.46 5.24
N THR A 73 13.75 -3.99 4.43
CA THR A 73 13.27 -3.33 3.22
C THR A 73 12.57 -2.01 3.54
N PHE A 74 11.61 -1.99 4.46
CA PHE A 74 10.85 -0.76 4.75
C PHE A 74 11.60 0.26 5.59
N ASN A 75 12.63 -0.14 6.35
CA ASN A 75 13.52 0.78 7.05
C ASN A 75 14.67 1.30 6.18
N THR A 76 14.81 0.81 4.95
CA THR A 76 15.68 1.46 3.95
C THR A 76 15.04 2.80 3.55
N GLU A 77 15.82 3.89 3.60
CA GLU A 77 15.34 5.20 3.14
C GLU A 77 15.33 5.23 1.61
N TYR A 78 14.14 5.29 1.02
CA TYR A 78 13.95 5.37 -0.44
C TYR A 78 13.89 6.81 -0.94
N PHE A 79 13.41 7.73 -0.10
CA PHE A 79 13.30 9.16 -0.40
C PHE A 79 13.47 9.97 0.89
N PRO A 80 13.93 11.23 0.80
CA PRO A 80 14.18 12.05 1.98
C PRO A 80 12.94 12.17 2.87
N ASN A 81 13.15 12.09 4.18
CA ASN A 81 12.09 12.27 5.17
C ASN A 81 10.99 11.21 5.10
N GLN A 82 11.30 9.98 4.64
CA GLN A 82 10.32 8.90 4.45
C GLN A 82 9.34 8.71 5.61
N PHE A 83 9.82 8.82 6.85
CA PHE A 83 8.99 8.65 8.05
C PHE A 83 8.43 9.95 8.65
N THR A 84 8.77 11.12 8.09
CA THR A 84 8.37 12.43 8.63
C THR A 84 7.59 13.28 7.64
N VAL A 85 7.73 13.05 6.33
CA VAL A 85 7.03 13.79 5.28
C VAL A 85 5.51 13.62 5.40
N ILE A 86 4.79 14.72 5.17
CA ILE A 86 3.36 14.73 4.91
C ILE A 86 3.20 15.13 3.45
N PRO A 87 2.94 14.17 2.54
CA PRO A 87 2.89 14.47 1.12
C PRO A 87 1.64 15.28 0.76
N ASN A 88 1.67 15.87 -0.43
CA ASN A 88 0.52 16.52 -1.06
C ASN A 88 0.22 15.84 -2.39
N ASP A 89 -1.00 15.99 -2.88
CA ASP A 89 -1.38 15.51 -4.21
C ASP A 89 -0.48 16.11 -5.29
N GLY A 90 -0.03 15.27 -6.24
CA GLY A 90 0.91 15.63 -7.30
C GLY A 90 2.35 15.88 -6.83
N GLY A 91 2.63 15.83 -5.52
CA GLY A 91 3.98 15.97 -4.98
C GLY A 91 4.89 14.87 -5.52
N LYS A 92 6.13 15.21 -5.88
CA LYS A 92 7.09 14.26 -6.48
C LYS A 92 8.23 13.94 -5.52
N VAL A 93 8.69 12.69 -5.59
CA VAL A 93 9.92 12.23 -4.92
C VAL A 93 10.76 11.42 -5.88
N LYS A 94 12.09 11.51 -5.75
CA LYS A 94 13.05 10.69 -6.49
C LYS A 94 13.42 9.48 -5.65
N VAL A 95 13.28 8.28 -6.21
CA VAL A 95 13.64 7.00 -5.58
C VAL A 95 14.56 6.25 -6.53
N GLY A 96 15.87 6.27 -6.26
CA GLY A 96 16.87 5.81 -7.22
C GLY A 96 16.72 6.60 -8.54
N ASP A 97 16.42 5.91 -9.63
CA ASP A 97 16.18 6.51 -10.96
C ASP A 97 14.69 6.74 -11.28
N GLN A 98 13.79 6.46 -10.32
CA GLN A 98 12.36 6.67 -10.50
C GLN A 98 11.94 8.06 -9.99
N ASP A 99 11.26 8.84 -10.83
CA ASP A 99 10.48 9.99 -10.40
C ASP A 99 9.03 9.57 -10.15
N LEU A 100 8.61 9.59 -8.88
CA LEU A 100 7.33 9.07 -8.43
C LEU A 100 6.44 10.20 -7.91
N ALA A 101 5.15 10.16 -8.26
CA ALA A 101 4.16 11.11 -7.78
C ALA A 101 3.30 10.53 -6.64
N TRP A 102 2.92 11.40 -5.72
CA TRP A 102 1.88 11.15 -4.72
C TRP A 102 0.51 11.49 -5.28
N HIS A 103 -0.49 10.69 -4.94
CA HIS A 103 -1.88 10.85 -5.39
C HIS A 103 -2.82 10.84 -4.19
N ALA A 104 -3.63 11.88 -4.01
CA ALA A 104 -4.66 11.96 -2.98
C ALA A 104 -5.95 11.32 -3.49
N LEU A 105 -6.28 10.13 -2.97
CA LEU A 105 -7.37 9.31 -3.48
C LEU A 105 -8.30 8.83 -2.36
N ASP A 106 -9.58 8.74 -2.69
CA ASP A 106 -10.59 8.00 -1.93
C ASP A 106 -10.78 6.63 -2.55
N SER A 107 -10.61 5.57 -1.76
CA SER A 107 -11.06 4.25 -2.17
C SER A 107 -12.58 4.19 -2.18
N THR A 108 -13.15 3.51 -3.17
CA THR A 108 -14.59 3.29 -3.26
C THR A 108 -15.09 2.13 -2.39
N ASN A 109 -14.17 1.30 -1.87
CA ASN A 109 -14.46 0.17 -0.98
C ASN A 109 -13.83 0.40 0.41
N PHE A 110 -14.05 -0.54 1.33
CA PHE A 110 -13.38 -0.57 2.64
C PHE A 110 -11.86 -0.84 2.51
N ASN A 111 -11.45 -1.58 1.47
CA ASN A 111 -10.05 -1.87 1.16
C ASN A 111 -9.52 -1.04 -0.01
N VAL A 112 -8.33 -0.49 0.19
CA VAL A 112 -7.52 0.17 -0.83
C VAL A 112 -6.89 -0.90 -1.72
N LYS A 113 -6.84 -0.66 -3.03
CA LYS A 113 -6.31 -1.63 -4.02
C LYS A 113 -5.06 -1.10 -4.76
N PRO A 114 -3.86 -1.09 -4.15
CA PRO A 114 -2.65 -0.60 -4.79
C PRO A 114 -2.29 -1.27 -6.12
N PHE A 115 -2.62 -2.56 -6.30
CA PHE A 115 -2.47 -3.22 -7.60
C PHE A 115 -3.28 -2.50 -8.70
N ARG A 116 -4.54 -2.15 -8.42
CA ARG A 116 -5.41 -1.44 -9.37
C ARG A 116 -4.97 0.00 -9.57
N PHE A 117 -4.41 0.62 -8.55
CA PHE A 117 -3.78 1.93 -8.64
C PHE A 117 -2.58 1.91 -9.60
N ALA A 118 -1.61 1.00 -9.41
CA ALA A 118 -0.47 0.85 -10.30
C ALA A 118 -0.88 0.50 -11.73
N TYR A 119 -1.78 -0.47 -11.89
CA TYR A 119 -2.30 -0.87 -13.20
C TYR A 119 -2.97 0.32 -13.91
N GLY A 120 -3.87 1.02 -13.22
CA GLY A 120 -4.59 2.17 -13.75
C GLY A 120 -3.68 3.32 -14.20
N LEU A 121 -2.52 3.48 -13.55
CA LEU A 121 -1.50 4.47 -13.92
C LEU A 121 -0.47 3.97 -14.94
N ASN A 122 -0.65 2.77 -15.48
CA ASN A 122 0.31 2.12 -16.36
C ASN A 122 1.72 1.97 -15.75
N LYS A 123 1.78 1.66 -14.45
CA LYS A 123 3.02 1.45 -13.68
C LYS A 123 3.23 -0.05 -13.39
N PRO A 124 4.45 -0.48 -13.01
CA PRO A 124 4.71 -1.86 -12.60
C PRO A 124 3.76 -2.30 -11.48
N THR A 125 3.16 -3.48 -11.63
CA THR A 125 2.19 -4.04 -10.67
C THR A 125 2.79 -5.13 -9.78
N TYR A 126 3.91 -5.71 -10.20
CA TYR A 126 4.61 -6.80 -9.52
C TYR A 126 6.03 -6.42 -9.17
N GLY A 127 6.52 -6.98 -8.06
CA GLY A 127 7.84 -6.66 -7.54
C GLY A 127 7.92 -5.18 -7.20
N VAL A 128 7.04 -4.73 -6.30
CA VAL A 128 6.88 -3.32 -5.96
C VAL A 128 6.63 -3.11 -4.47
N ILE A 129 6.93 -1.89 -4.02
CA ILE A 129 6.55 -1.37 -2.71
C ILE A 129 5.61 -0.18 -2.93
N PHE A 130 4.52 -0.15 -2.17
CA PHE A 130 3.60 0.98 -2.10
C PHE A 130 3.76 1.67 -0.75
N TRP A 131 3.86 3.00 -0.78
CA TRP A 131 3.75 3.84 0.41
C TRP A 131 2.39 4.51 0.46
N ALA A 132 1.77 4.48 1.64
CA ALA A 132 0.48 5.08 1.91
C ALA A 132 0.58 5.97 3.16
N VAL A 133 0.07 7.19 3.06
CA VAL A 133 0.01 8.14 4.19
C VAL A 133 -1.42 8.66 4.33
N THR A 134 -1.92 8.73 5.56
CA THR A 134 -3.17 9.42 5.85
C THR A 134 -3.08 10.18 7.16
N LEU A 135 -3.83 11.27 7.24
CA LEU A 135 -3.97 12.07 8.45
C LEU A 135 -5.34 11.79 9.03
N VAL A 136 -5.40 11.58 10.33
CA VAL A 136 -6.62 11.27 11.05
C VAL A 136 -6.72 12.21 12.24
N ASN A 137 -7.68 13.12 12.19
CA ASN A 137 -8.00 14.00 13.31
C ASN A 137 -9.01 13.31 14.22
N SER A 138 -8.68 13.21 15.51
CA SER A 138 -9.59 12.76 16.56
C SER A 138 -10.17 13.98 17.30
N PRO A 139 -11.49 14.02 17.60
CA PRO A 139 -12.08 15.13 18.37
C PRO A 139 -11.64 15.13 19.84
N ARG A 140 -11.12 14.00 20.34
CA ARG A 140 -10.69 13.76 21.72
C ARG A 140 -9.45 12.87 21.76
N GLU A 141 -8.76 12.84 22.89
CA GLU A 141 -7.79 11.77 23.12
C GLU A 141 -8.55 10.45 23.36
N ILE A 142 -8.06 9.36 22.78
CA ILE A 142 -8.63 8.02 22.96
C ILE A 142 -7.51 7.10 23.41
N GLN A 143 -7.59 6.68 24.67
CA GLN A 143 -6.65 5.71 25.24
C GLN A 143 -7.13 4.28 24.96
N ASN A 144 -6.20 3.33 25.06
CA ASN A 144 -6.47 1.89 24.87
C ASN A 144 -7.06 1.50 23.50
N ALA A 145 -7.03 2.41 22.52
CA ALA A 145 -7.40 2.12 21.15
C ALA A 145 -6.39 1.14 20.51
N ARG A 146 -6.78 0.54 19.39
CA ARG A 146 -5.90 -0.31 18.58
C ARG A 146 -6.06 0.02 17.10
N MET A 147 -4.99 -0.15 16.34
CA MET A 147 -5.02 -0.13 14.88
C MET A 147 -5.26 -1.57 14.41
N ALA A 148 -6.31 -1.78 13.62
CA ALA A 148 -6.62 -3.06 13.00
C ALA A 148 -6.35 -2.96 11.50
N VAL A 149 -5.62 -3.93 10.96
CA VAL A 149 -5.08 -3.91 9.60
C VAL A 149 -5.27 -5.26 8.91
N GLY A 150 -5.71 -5.20 7.66
CA GLY A 150 -5.60 -6.30 6.70
C GLY A 150 -4.68 -5.92 5.55
N SER A 151 -3.87 -6.86 5.03
CA SER A 151 -3.00 -6.58 3.89
C SER A 151 -2.70 -7.81 3.03
N ASN A 152 -2.53 -7.56 1.73
CA ASN A 152 -1.96 -8.46 0.75
C ASN A 152 -0.86 -7.71 -0.03
N SER A 153 0.40 -8.17 -0.06
CA SER A 153 0.97 -9.26 0.75
C SER A 153 1.48 -8.70 2.08
N ALA A 154 2.81 -8.64 2.28
CA ALA A 154 3.36 -8.18 3.56
C ALA A 154 3.29 -6.65 3.69
N SER A 155 3.14 -6.17 4.92
CA SER A 155 3.08 -4.73 5.21
C SER A 155 3.56 -4.38 6.60
N MET A 156 3.89 -3.10 6.80
CA MET A 156 4.15 -2.51 8.11
C MET A 156 3.45 -1.16 8.23
N TRP A 157 3.04 -0.81 9.45
CA TRP A 157 2.21 0.34 9.75
C TRP A 157 2.71 1.10 10.96
N TRP A 158 2.66 2.42 10.87
CA TRP A 158 3.10 3.35 11.90
C TRP A 158 2.02 4.36 12.23
N LEU A 159 1.88 4.64 13.52
CA LEU A 159 1.08 5.74 14.06
C LEU A 159 2.01 6.76 14.71
N ASN A 160 1.97 8.01 14.27
CA ASN A 160 2.76 9.10 14.84
C ASN A 160 4.28 8.77 14.93
N GLY A 161 4.79 8.07 13.92
CA GLY A 161 6.20 7.65 13.85
C GLY A 161 6.55 6.41 14.68
N LYS A 162 5.60 5.83 15.41
CA LYS A 162 5.77 4.58 16.16
C LYS A 162 5.19 3.42 15.37
N GLU A 163 5.97 2.36 15.21
CA GLU A 163 5.49 1.10 14.63
C GLU A 163 4.31 0.57 15.45
N SER A 164 3.28 0.07 14.77
CA SER A 164 2.01 -0.33 15.38
C SER A 164 1.53 -1.71 14.95
N VAL A 165 1.64 -2.04 13.66
CA VAL A 165 1.23 -3.35 13.11
C VAL A 165 2.21 -3.77 12.03
N ASP A 166 2.53 -5.06 12.00
CA ASP A 166 3.29 -5.70 10.94
C ASP A 166 2.59 -6.99 10.51
N LEU A 167 2.67 -7.28 9.22
CA LEU A 167 2.10 -8.47 8.59
C LEU A 167 3.15 -9.04 7.63
N PHE A 168 3.66 -10.24 7.92
CA PHE A 168 4.70 -10.90 7.13
C PHE A 168 4.18 -12.13 6.38
N GLY A 169 4.97 -12.60 5.42
CA GLY A 169 4.70 -13.76 4.59
C GLY A 169 3.92 -13.47 3.30
N ASP A 170 3.61 -14.54 2.58
CA ASP A 170 2.68 -14.52 1.46
C ASP A 170 1.24 -14.56 2.01
N ARG A 171 0.58 -13.40 2.02
CA ARG A 171 -0.69 -13.20 2.71
C ARG A 171 -1.83 -12.97 1.75
N ARG A 172 -3.04 -13.29 2.19
CA ARG A 172 -4.28 -12.88 1.53
C ARG A 172 -4.88 -11.71 2.29
N MET A 173 -5.69 -10.93 1.59
CA MET A 173 -6.46 -9.87 2.23
C MET A 173 -7.51 -10.48 3.16
N VAL A 174 -7.35 -10.21 4.46
CA VAL A 174 -8.31 -10.53 5.52
C VAL A 174 -8.54 -9.26 6.33
N MET A 175 -9.80 -8.91 6.60
CA MET A 175 -10.13 -7.76 7.45
C MET A 175 -9.60 -7.99 8.86
N ASP A 176 -8.98 -6.96 9.45
CA ASP A 176 -8.42 -6.98 10.81
C ASP A 176 -7.48 -8.17 11.10
N ASP A 177 -6.78 -8.66 10.06
CA ASP A 177 -5.84 -9.79 10.12
C ASP A 177 -4.81 -9.64 11.26
N CYS A 178 -4.31 -8.42 11.47
CA CYS A 178 -3.47 -8.09 12.62
C CYS A 178 -3.97 -6.83 13.32
N ILE A 179 -3.88 -6.86 14.65
CA ILE A 179 -4.31 -5.78 15.53
C ILE A 179 -3.12 -5.36 16.40
N SER A 180 -2.89 -4.06 16.50
CA SER A 180 -1.79 -3.52 17.31
C SER A 180 -1.95 -3.83 18.80
N LYS A 181 -0.87 -3.67 19.55
CA LYS A 181 -0.96 -3.41 21.00
C LYS A 181 -1.80 -2.15 21.26
N ARG A 182 -2.23 -1.96 22.51
CA ARG A 182 -2.92 -0.74 22.93
C ARG A 182 -2.06 0.49 22.61
N LEU A 183 -2.69 1.49 22.03
CA LEU A 183 -2.09 2.77 21.66
C LEU A 183 -3.03 3.92 22.06
N THR A 184 -2.51 5.14 21.96
CA THR A 184 -3.27 6.36 22.20
C THR A 184 -3.44 7.11 20.89
N LEU A 185 -4.68 7.43 20.54
CA LEU A 185 -4.97 8.45 19.54
C LEU A 185 -4.96 9.82 20.22
N ASN A 186 -4.11 10.72 19.77
CA ASN A 186 -4.05 12.08 20.30
C ASN A 186 -5.32 12.84 19.93
N LYS A 187 -5.77 13.75 20.80
CA LYS A 187 -6.70 14.79 20.37
C LYS A 187 -6.08 15.59 19.23
N GLY A 188 -6.84 15.85 18.17
CA GLY A 188 -6.34 16.49 16.96
C GLY A 188 -5.60 15.49 16.07
N ARG A 189 -4.49 15.92 15.47
CA ARG A 189 -3.82 15.23 14.37
C ARG A 189 -3.10 13.96 14.83
N ASN A 190 -3.37 12.87 14.12
CA ASN A 190 -2.59 11.64 14.12
C ASN A 190 -2.18 11.31 12.69
N VAL A 191 -0.94 10.84 12.50
CA VAL A 191 -0.40 10.48 11.19
C VAL A 191 -0.26 8.97 11.10
N VAL A 192 -0.94 8.38 10.13
CA VAL A 192 -0.84 6.96 9.81
C VAL A 192 0.01 6.81 8.56
N ARG A 193 1.00 5.92 8.63
CA ARG A 193 1.82 5.53 7.48
C ARG A 193 1.76 4.03 7.33
N GLY A 194 1.78 3.56 6.08
CA GLY A 194 1.86 2.15 5.75
C GLY A 194 2.78 1.93 4.56
N ALA A 195 3.46 0.80 4.57
CA ALA A 195 4.20 0.29 3.42
C ALA A 195 3.71 -1.13 3.12
N VAL A 196 3.39 -1.41 1.85
CA VAL A 196 2.95 -2.73 1.38
C VAL A 196 3.92 -3.22 0.32
N ILE A 197 4.41 -4.45 0.45
CA ILE A 197 5.33 -5.08 -0.51
C ILE A 197 4.66 -6.28 -1.17
N ASN A 198 4.84 -6.38 -2.48
CA ASN A 198 4.27 -7.44 -3.27
C ASN A 198 5.26 -7.92 -4.35
N GLY A 199 5.40 -9.23 -4.49
CA GLY A 199 6.09 -9.87 -5.60
C GLY A 199 5.09 -10.05 -6.73
N PRO A 200 4.63 -11.27 -7.04
CA PRO A 200 3.49 -11.50 -7.91
C PRO A 200 2.14 -11.41 -7.16
N GLY A 201 1.05 -11.24 -7.91
CA GLY A 201 -0.32 -11.29 -7.39
C GLY A 201 -0.92 -9.92 -7.08
N LEU A 202 -2.16 -9.93 -6.57
CA LEU A 202 -2.85 -8.70 -6.19
C LEU A 202 -2.25 -8.10 -4.93
N SER A 203 -2.41 -6.78 -4.78
CA SER A 203 -2.13 -6.08 -3.52
C SER A 203 -3.30 -5.20 -3.12
N ASP A 204 -3.61 -5.25 -1.83
CA ASP A 204 -4.65 -4.48 -1.16
C ASP A 204 -4.40 -4.36 0.34
N PHE A 205 -5.02 -3.37 0.97
CA PHE A 205 -5.00 -3.20 2.41
C PHE A 205 -6.28 -2.55 2.92
N CYS A 206 -6.59 -2.74 4.20
CA CYS A 206 -7.60 -1.96 4.91
C CYS A 206 -7.07 -1.60 6.30
N VAL A 207 -7.43 -0.43 6.80
CA VAL A 207 -7.02 0.04 8.13
C VAL A 207 -8.20 0.69 8.81
N ARG A 208 -8.44 0.36 10.08
CA ARG A 208 -9.35 1.07 10.98
C ARG A 208 -8.76 1.21 12.37
N PHE A 209 -9.35 2.09 13.16
CA PHE A 209 -9.11 2.13 14.61
C PHE A 209 -10.31 1.54 15.34
N ILE A 210 -10.03 0.74 16.36
CA ILE A 210 -11.03 0.17 17.26
C ILE A 210 -10.74 0.64 18.69
N ASP A 211 -11.78 0.75 19.51
CA ASP A 211 -11.68 1.14 20.91
C ASP A 211 -11.22 -0.03 21.81
N GLU A 212 -11.25 0.17 23.12
CA GLU A 212 -10.82 -0.84 24.07
C GLU A 212 -11.70 -2.09 24.10
N ASN A 213 -12.97 -1.96 23.70
CA ASN A 213 -13.97 -3.02 23.58
C ASN A 213 -13.93 -3.72 22.22
N GLY A 214 -13.14 -3.19 21.27
CA GLY A 214 -13.04 -3.72 19.91
C GLY A 214 -14.05 -3.10 18.95
N GLU A 215 -14.79 -2.07 19.35
CA GLU A 215 -15.76 -1.39 18.50
C GLU A 215 -15.07 -0.36 17.59
N PRO A 216 -15.52 -0.18 16.33
CA PRO A 216 -14.87 0.78 15.43
C PRO A 216 -15.04 2.24 15.88
N ILE A 217 -13.95 3.01 15.80
CA ILE A 217 -13.95 4.45 16.09
C ILE A 217 -14.28 5.22 14.80
N LYS A 218 -15.53 5.70 14.70
CA LYS A 218 -16.11 6.26 13.44
C LYS A 218 -16.15 7.79 13.38
N ASP A 219 -15.86 8.48 14.48
CA ASP A 219 -15.91 9.94 14.56
C ASP A 219 -14.58 10.64 14.25
N LEU A 220 -13.61 9.89 13.73
CA LEU A 220 -12.37 10.42 13.19
C LEU A 220 -12.62 11.16 11.87
N ARG A 221 -11.75 12.10 11.50
CA ARG A 221 -11.84 12.83 10.23
C ARG A 221 -10.48 13.02 9.59
N LYS A 222 -10.33 12.68 8.31
CA LYS A 222 -9.18 13.19 7.54
C LYS A 222 -9.39 14.68 7.28
N PRO A 223 -8.47 15.56 7.72
CA PRO A 223 -8.52 16.97 7.36
C PRO A 223 -8.31 17.15 5.86
N ARG A 224 -8.47 18.41 5.40
CA ARG A 224 -8.15 18.81 4.02
C ARG A 224 -6.77 18.26 3.61
#